data_AF-A0A848SHA7-F1
#
_entry.id   AF-A0A848SHA7-F1
#
_cell.length_a   1.000
_cell.length_b   1.000
_cell.length_c   1.000
_cell.angle_alpha   90.00
_cell.angle_beta   90.00
_cell.angle_gamma   90.00
#
_symmetry.space_group_name_H-M   'P 1'
#
loop_
_entity.id
_entity.type
_entity.pdbx_description
1 polymer ?
#
loop_
_entity_poly.entity_id
_entity_poly.type
_entity_poly.pdbx_seq_one_letter_code
_entity_poly.pdbx_strand_id
1 'polypeptide(L)'
;NERLQVVVPATLGIIFVLLYLIFRRFDEALLVMGTLPFALTGGFWLLYLMGYNQSVATSVGFIALAGVSAEFGVIMLIYLKSALARRSGALDADGVGEAIREGALLRVRPKAMTVAVILAGLFPILIGTGAGSEVMSRIAAPMLGGMITAPLLSMFVIPAAYLLMRRPRPERPTQPQGEEECVPQPS
;
A
#
# COMPACT_ATOMS: atom_id res chain seq x y z
N ASN A 1 -24.91 17.90 5.16
CA ASN A 1 -23.73 16.98 5.12
C ASN A 1 -24.06 15.60 4.51
N GLU A 2 -25.24 15.39 3.93
CA GLU A 2 -25.66 14.07 3.45
C GLU A 2 -24.96 13.65 2.15
N ARG A 3 -24.67 14.60 1.24
CA ARG A 3 -23.98 14.29 -0.02
C ARG A 3 -22.59 13.69 0.21
N LEU A 4 -21.85 14.18 1.22
CA LEU A 4 -20.51 13.68 1.51
C LEU A 4 -20.54 12.24 2.06
N GLN A 5 -21.55 11.93 2.87
CA GLN A 5 -21.79 10.59 3.40
C GLN A 5 -22.13 9.57 2.30
N VAL A 6 -22.62 10.02 1.15
CA VAL A 6 -22.87 9.16 -0.01
C VAL A 6 -21.64 9.08 -0.91
N VAL A 7 -20.97 10.20 -1.17
CA VAL A 7 -19.82 10.25 -2.10
C VAL A 7 -18.63 9.45 -1.59
N VAL A 8 -18.26 9.57 -0.31
CA VAL A 8 -17.11 8.86 0.26
C VAL A 8 -17.22 7.32 0.12
N PRO A 9 -18.30 6.66 0.57
CA PRO A 9 -18.44 5.21 0.39
C PRO A 9 -18.60 4.82 -1.08
N ALA A 10 -19.24 5.63 -1.91
CA ALA A 10 -19.30 5.38 -3.35
C ALA A 10 -17.91 5.38 -3.98
N THR A 11 -17.05 6.35 -3.65
CA THR A 11 -15.65 6.40 -4.10
C THR A 11 -14.87 5.18 -3.62
N LEU A 12 -14.96 4.82 -2.33
CA LEU A 12 -14.28 3.63 -1.81
C LEU A 12 -14.77 2.34 -2.47
N GLY A 13 -16.07 2.23 -2.75
CA GLY A 13 -16.66 1.12 -3.48
C GLY A 13 -16.14 1.03 -4.91
N ILE A 14 -16.05 2.15 -5.62
CA ILE A 14 -15.47 2.20 -6.98
C ILE A 14 -14.00 1.79 -6.95
N ILE A 15 -13.20 2.35 -6.03
CA ILE A 15 -11.79 1.96 -5.88
C ILE A 15 -11.69 0.45 -5.64
N PHE A 16 -12.47 -0.09 -4.72
CA PHE A 16 -12.47 -1.53 -4.43
C PHE A 16 -12.82 -2.38 -5.67
N VAL A 17 -13.85 -2.01 -6.41
CA VAL A 17 -14.25 -2.72 -7.63
C VAL A 17 -13.14 -2.66 -8.68
N LEU A 18 -12.53 -1.50 -8.91
CA LEU A 18 -11.40 -1.37 -9.84
C LEU A 18 -10.21 -2.23 -9.42
N LEU A 19 -9.86 -2.23 -8.12
CA LEU A 19 -8.81 -3.10 -7.59
C LEU A 19 -9.14 -4.59 -7.78
N TYR A 20 -10.38 -4.98 -7.50
CA TYR A 20 -10.84 -6.35 -7.72
C TYR A 20 -10.74 -6.76 -9.20
N LEU A 21 -11.10 -5.87 -10.13
CA LEU A 21 -10.99 -6.14 -11.57
C LEU A 21 -9.52 -6.27 -12.02
N ILE A 22 -8.62 -5.47 -11.47
CA ILE A 22 -7.18 -5.51 -11.77
C ILE A 22 -6.55 -6.83 -11.29
N PHE A 23 -6.81 -7.22 -10.04
CA PHE A 23 -6.14 -8.37 -9.41
C PHE A 23 -6.90 -9.68 -9.54
N ARG A 24 -8.21 -9.62 -9.77
CA ARG A 24 -9.16 -10.75 -9.76
C ARG A 24 -9.11 -11.57 -8.47
N ARG A 25 -8.72 -10.92 -7.37
CA ARG A 25 -8.44 -11.55 -6.07
C ARG A 25 -8.85 -10.61 -4.94
N PHE A 26 -9.75 -11.08 -4.08
CA PHE A 26 -10.29 -10.31 -2.95
C PHE A 26 -9.22 -9.97 -1.91
N ASP A 27 -8.32 -10.91 -1.64
CA ASP A 27 -7.23 -10.75 -0.67
C ASP A 27 -6.21 -9.68 -1.11
N GLU A 28 -5.87 -9.67 -2.40
CA GLU A 28 -5.01 -8.66 -3.02
C GLU A 28 -5.66 -7.26 -3.03
N ALA A 29 -6.94 -7.18 -3.39
CA ALA A 29 -7.69 -5.93 -3.36
C ALA A 29 -7.81 -5.36 -1.93
N LEU A 30 -8.10 -6.21 -0.94
CA LEU A 30 -8.23 -5.79 0.46
C LEU A 30 -6.88 -5.34 1.04
N LEU A 31 -5.78 -5.98 0.64
CA LEU A 31 -4.43 -5.58 1.04
C LEU A 31 -4.10 -4.16 0.56
N VAL A 32 -4.46 -3.81 -0.69
CA VAL A 32 -4.29 -2.44 -1.20
C VAL A 32 -5.27 -1.49 -0.51
N MET A 33 -6.52 -1.90 -0.27
CA MET A 33 -7.47 -1.07 0.47
C MET A 33 -6.99 -0.75 1.89
N GLY A 34 -6.30 -1.70 2.53
CA GLY A 34 -5.68 -1.55 3.83
C GLY A 34 -4.65 -0.43 3.90
N THR A 35 -4.09 0.05 2.76
CA THR A 35 -3.17 1.18 2.77
C THR A 35 -3.86 2.55 2.84
N LEU A 36 -5.16 2.64 2.51
CA LEU A 36 -5.87 3.92 2.47
C LEU A 36 -5.90 4.63 3.84
N PRO A 37 -6.26 3.97 4.96
CA PRO A 37 -6.30 4.62 6.27
C PRO A 37 -4.96 5.29 6.63
N PHE A 38 -3.84 4.65 6.29
CA PHE A 38 -2.51 5.18 6.56
C PHE A 38 -2.17 6.43 5.73
N ALA A 39 -2.65 6.50 4.49
CA ALA A 39 -2.52 7.70 3.67
C ALA A 39 -3.38 8.84 4.25
N LEU A 40 -4.64 8.54 4.58
CA LEU A 40 -5.58 9.50 5.16
C LEU A 40 -5.02 10.12 6.45
N THR A 41 -4.41 9.33 7.33
CA THR A 41 -3.79 9.83 8.57
C THR A 41 -2.78 10.94 8.29
N GLY A 42 -1.93 10.82 7.26
CA GLY A 42 -0.99 11.88 6.88
C GLY A 42 -1.68 13.16 6.39
N GLY A 43 -2.76 13.01 5.62
CA GLY A 43 -3.58 14.15 5.17
C GLY A 43 -4.29 14.85 6.32
N PHE A 44 -4.86 14.09 7.26
CA PHE A 44 -5.48 14.64 8.48
C PHE A 44 -4.45 15.37 9.35
N TRP A 45 -3.25 14.79 9.50
CA TRP A 45 -2.18 15.40 10.28
C TRP A 45 -1.79 16.78 9.73
N LEU A 46 -1.62 16.89 8.41
CA LEU A 46 -1.23 18.16 7.80
C LEU A 46 -2.37 19.20 7.86
N LEU A 47 -3.63 18.79 7.64
CA LEU A 47 -4.78 19.69 7.84
C LEU A 47 -4.85 20.23 9.27
N TYR A 48 -4.61 19.36 10.26
CA TYR A 48 -4.62 19.73 11.67
C TYR A 48 -3.51 20.75 11.98
N LEU A 49 -2.29 20.52 11.48
CA LEU A 49 -1.16 21.46 11.64
C LEU A 49 -1.42 22.84 11.02
N MET A 50 -2.15 22.90 9.90
CA MET A 50 -2.52 24.17 9.26
C MET A 50 -3.79 24.82 9.84
N GLY A 51 -4.45 24.17 10.81
CA GLY A 51 -5.69 24.69 11.40
C GLY A 51 -6.85 24.76 10.40
N TYR A 52 -6.86 23.92 9.37
CA TYR A 52 -7.93 23.89 8.38
C TYR A 52 -9.13 23.08 8.89
N ASN A 53 -10.32 23.66 8.80
CA ASN A 53 -11.57 22.99 9.12
C ASN A 53 -11.97 21.98 8.04
N GLN A 54 -12.75 20.97 8.43
CA GLN A 54 -13.34 20.02 7.49
C GLN A 54 -14.38 20.71 6.61
N SER A 55 -14.20 20.60 5.30
CA SER A 55 -15.05 21.22 4.29
C SER A 55 -15.18 20.32 3.06
N VAL A 56 -16.03 20.71 2.11
CA VAL A 56 -16.14 20.01 0.82
C VAL A 56 -14.79 20.00 0.09
N ALA A 57 -14.05 21.11 0.14
CA ALA A 57 -12.72 21.24 -0.46
C ALA A 57 -11.71 20.23 0.11
N THR A 58 -11.62 20.10 1.44
CA THR A 58 -10.72 19.13 2.07
C THR A 58 -11.14 17.69 1.75
N SER A 59 -12.43 17.43 1.64
CA SER A 59 -12.97 16.12 1.29
C SER A 59 -12.61 15.70 -0.14
N VAL A 60 -12.65 16.64 -1.09
CA VAL A 60 -12.17 16.41 -2.47
C VAL A 60 -10.67 16.09 -2.46
N GLY A 61 -9.88 16.79 -1.64
CA GLY A 61 -8.46 16.48 -1.43
C GLY A 61 -8.23 15.06 -0.89
N PHE A 62 -9.04 14.59 0.05
CA PHE A 62 -8.96 13.21 0.56
C PHE A 62 -9.37 12.16 -0.48
N ILE A 63 -10.37 12.45 -1.32
CA ILE A 63 -10.75 11.58 -2.43
C ILE A 63 -9.59 11.45 -3.43
N ALA A 64 -8.97 12.57 -3.80
CA ALA A 64 -7.79 12.55 -4.66
C ALA A 64 -6.64 11.75 -4.01
N LEU A 65 -6.39 11.95 -2.71
CA LEU A 65 -5.40 11.19 -1.96
C LEU A 65 -5.70 9.67 -1.95
N ALA A 66 -6.97 9.26 -1.82
CA ALA A 66 -7.35 7.86 -1.85
C ALA A 66 -6.98 7.19 -3.18
N GLY A 67 -7.18 7.89 -4.31
CA GLY A 67 -6.76 7.41 -5.63
C GLY A 67 -5.24 7.24 -5.75
N VAL A 68 -4.46 8.23 -5.33
CA VAL A 68 -2.99 8.15 -5.36
C VAL A 68 -2.46 7.08 -4.40
N SER A 69 -3.10 6.90 -3.23
CA SER A 69 -2.77 5.82 -2.32
C SER A 69 -3.00 4.43 -2.95
N ALA A 70 -4.14 4.26 -3.63
CA ALA A 70 -4.44 3.04 -4.36
C ALA A 70 -3.40 2.78 -5.47
N GLU A 71 -2.98 3.81 -6.22
CA GLU A 71 -1.91 3.70 -7.22
C GLU A 71 -0.61 3.14 -6.61
N PHE A 72 -0.12 3.72 -5.50
CA PHE A 72 1.10 3.23 -4.85
C PHE A 72 0.98 1.78 -4.39
N GLY A 73 -0.22 1.36 -3.97
CA GLY A 73 -0.46 -0.01 -3.56
C GLY A 73 -0.54 -0.98 -4.74
N VAL A 74 -1.28 -0.61 -5.79
CA VAL A 74 -1.42 -1.40 -7.01
C VAL A 74 -0.08 -1.64 -7.66
N ILE A 75 0.67 -0.55 -7.86
CA ILE A 75 2.03 -0.63 -8.38
C ILE A 75 2.78 -1.59 -7.46
N MET A 76 2.92 -1.32 -6.15
CA MET A 76 3.70 -2.18 -5.25
C MET A 76 3.40 -3.68 -5.43
N LEU A 77 2.12 -4.05 -5.40
CA LEU A 77 1.68 -5.44 -5.52
C LEU A 77 2.03 -6.08 -6.88
N ILE A 78 1.91 -5.34 -7.98
CA ILE A 78 2.25 -5.85 -9.32
C ILE A 78 3.72 -6.29 -9.41
N TYR A 79 4.72 -5.52 -8.94
CA TYR A 79 6.10 -6.04 -9.02
C TYR A 79 6.38 -7.10 -7.97
N LEU A 80 5.72 -7.12 -6.81
CA LEU A 80 5.88 -8.26 -5.90
C LEU A 80 5.43 -9.56 -6.58
N LYS A 81 4.28 -9.51 -7.27
CA LYS A 81 3.77 -10.62 -8.08
C LYS A 81 4.71 -10.95 -9.25
N SER A 82 5.22 -9.96 -9.97
CA SER A 82 6.18 -10.20 -11.06
C SER A 82 7.52 -10.73 -10.56
N ALA A 83 8.03 -10.27 -9.42
CA ALA A 83 9.27 -10.74 -8.83
C ALA A 83 9.15 -12.21 -8.41
N LEU A 84 8.00 -12.59 -7.84
CA LEU A 84 7.70 -13.97 -7.49
C LEU A 84 7.51 -14.84 -8.75
N ALA A 85 6.80 -14.35 -9.77
CA ALA A 85 6.56 -15.08 -11.01
C ALA A 85 7.84 -15.34 -11.83
N ARG A 86 8.86 -14.46 -11.72
CA ARG A 86 10.17 -14.66 -12.38
C ARG A 86 11.00 -15.77 -11.74
N ARG A 87 10.71 -16.15 -10.50
CA ARG A 87 11.38 -17.26 -9.82
C ARG A 87 10.52 -18.51 -10.00
N SER A 88 10.78 -19.25 -11.07
CA SER A 88 10.10 -20.50 -11.41
C SER A 88 10.47 -21.61 -10.41
N GLY A 89 9.51 -22.12 -9.65
CA GLY A 89 9.71 -23.28 -8.75
C GLY A 89 8.97 -23.16 -7.41
N ALA A 90 8.92 -24.27 -6.65
CA ALA A 90 8.52 -24.23 -5.25
C ALA A 90 9.61 -23.49 -4.47
N LEU A 91 9.34 -22.25 -4.09
CA LEU A 91 10.24 -21.47 -3.26
C LEU A 91 10.00 -21.83 -1.79
N ASP A 92 11.09 -22.18 -1.10
CA ASP A 92 11.08 -22.21 0.36
C ASP A 92 10.78 -20.81 0.93
N ALA A 93 10.42 -20.76 2.21
CA ALA A 93 10.04 -19.51 2.88
C ALA A 93 11.08 -18.38 2.74
N ASP A 94 12.36 -18.72 2.67
CA ASP A 94 13.47 -17.78 2.46
C ASP A 94 13.55 -17.27 1.02
N GLY A 95 13.26 -18.14 0.04
CA GLY A 95 13.22 -17.78 -1.37
C GLY A 95 12.10 -16.78 -1.71
N VAL A 96 10.95 -16.91 -1.04
CA VAL A 96 9.84 -15.94 -1.13
C VAL A 96 10.24 -14.59 -0.52
N GLY A 97 10.92 -14.61 0.63
CA GLY A 97 11.40 -13.41 1.30
C GLY A 97 12.35 -12.58 0.43
N GLU A 98 13.33 -13.24 -0.18
CA GLU A 98 14.33 -12.55 -1.01
C GLU A 98 13.71 -11.98 -2.30
N ALA A 99 12.78 -12.70 -2.94
CA ALA A 99 12.07 -12.20 -4.13
C ALA A 99 11.24 -10.94 -3.81
N ILE A 100 10.55 -10.92 -2.67
CA ILE A 100 9.76 -9.78 -2.20
C ILE A 100 10.67 -8.59 -1.89
N ARG A 101 11.81 -8.82 -1.23
CA ARG A 101 12.78 -7.78 -0.90
C ARG A 101 13.35 -7.13 -2.16
N GLU A 102 13.80 -7.94 -3.12
CA GLU A 102 14.31 -7.46 -4.40
C GLU A 102 13.26 -6.67 -5.17
N GLY A 103 12.02 -7.19 -5.26
CA GLY A 103 10.90 -6.53 -5.91
C GLY A 103 10.50 -5.19 -5.26
N ALA A 104 10.60 -5.09 -3.94
CA ALA A 104 10.31 -3.87 -3.20
C ALA A 104 11.38 -2.79 -3.41
N LEU A 105 12.67 -3.16 -3.46
CA LEU A 105 13.77 -2.20 -3.62
C LEU A 105 13.75 -1.48 -4.97
N LEU A 106 13.33 -2.17 -6.04
CA LEU A 106 13.21 -1.57 -7.38
C LEU A 106 12.17 -0.43 -7.45
N ARG A 107 11.34 -0.28 -6.43
CA ARG A 107 10.24 0.69 -6.39
C ARG A 107 10.58 1.99 -5.69
N VAL A 108 11.70 2.07 -4.98
CA VAL A 108 12.09 3.26 -4.22
C VAL A 108 12.24 4.47 -5.14
N ARG A 109 12.97 4.33 -6.26
CA ARG A 109 13.21 5.43 -7.22
C ARG A 109 11.91 5.91 -7.90
N PRO A 110 11.07 5.04 -8.49
CA PRO A 110 9.78 5.46 -9.05
C PRO A 110 8.86 6.13 -8.02
N LYS A 111 8.75 5.60 -6.80
CA LYS A 111 7.91 6.21 -5.76
C LYS A 111 8.44 7.59 -5.37
N ALA A 112 9.75 7.74 -5.18
CA ALA A 112 10.36 9.02 -4.87
C ALA A 112 10.14 10.06 -5.98
N MET A 113 10.18 9.65 -7.25
CA MET A 113 9.89 10.53 -8.38
C MET A 113 8.46 11.10 -8.31
N THR A 114 7.45 10.25 -8.13
CA THR A 114 6.05 10.69 -8.04
C THR A 114 5.84 11.62 -6.85
N VAL A 115 6.41 11.28 -5.69
CA VAL A 115 6.33 12.12 -4.49
C VAL A 115 6.96 13.48 -4.72
N ALA A 116 8.16 13.53 -5.31
CA ALA A 116 8.84 14.79 -5.62
C ALA A 116 8.00 15.68 -6.56
N VAL A 117 7.39 15.10 -7.60
CA VAL A 117 6.54 15.85 -8.54
C VAL A 117 5.30 16.41 -7.84
N ILE A 118 4.61 15.60 -7.04
CA ILE A 118 3.39 16.05 -6.35
C ILE A 118 3.72 17.13 -5.32
N LEU A 119 4.79 16.95 -4.53
CA LEU A 119 5.24 17.96 -3.58
C LEU A 119 5.63 19.25 -4.31
N ALA A 120 6.44 19.18 -5.37
CA ALA A 120 6.84 20.37 -6.13
C ALA A 120 5.66 21.09 -6.78
N GLY A 121 4.66 20.35 -7.28
CA GLY A 121 3.48 20.93 -7.93
C GLY A 121 2.46 21.52 -6.95
N LEU A 122 2.26 20.89 -5.79
CA LEU A 122 1.25 21.33 -4.81
C LEU A 122 1.79 22.28 -3.75
N PHE A 123 3.09 22.26 -3.45
CA PHE A 123 3.68 23.11 -2.41
C PHE A 123 3.46 24.61 -2.67
N PRO A 124 3.64 25.16 -3.89
CA PRO A 124 3.36 26.56 -4.16
C PRO A 124 1.88 26.92 -4.01
N ILE A 125 1.00 25.98 -4.36
CA ILE A 125 -0.46 26.15 -4.20
C ILE A 125 -0.81 26.25 -2.72
N LEU A 126 -0.15 25.47 -1.87
CA LEU A 126 -0.40 25.45 -0.43
C LEU A 126 -0.10 26.79 0.23
N ILE A 127 1.02 27.42 -0.11
CA ILE A 127 1.49 28.69 0.48
C ILE A 127 1.03 29.94 -0.27
N GLY A 128 0.41 29.78 -1.44
CA GLY A 128 -0.02 30.88 -2.29
C GLY A 128 -1.03 31.79 -1.61
N THR A 129 -0.82 33.11 -1.73
CA THR A 129 -1.77 34.13 -1.27
C THR A 129 -2.37 34.82 -2.49
N GLY A 130 -3.70 34.83 -2.60
CA GLY A 130 -4.39 35.41 -3.75
C GLY A 130 -5.84 34.97 -3.86
N ALA A 131 -6.57 35.51 -4.84
CA ALA A 131 -7.96 35.14 -5.07
C ALA A 131 -8.09 33.63 -5.36
N GLY A 132 -8.94 32.93 -4.62
CA GLY A 132 -9.18 31.50 -4.78
C GLY A 132 -8.14 30.58 -4.10
N SER A 133 -7.06 31.12 -3.53
CA SER A 133 -6.03 30.30 -2.88
C SER A 133 -6.58 29.57 -1.64
N GLU A 134 -7.51 30.18 -0.91
CA GLU A 134 -8.15 29.57 0.27
C GLU A 134 -8.82 28.23 -0.03
N VAL A 135 -9.45 28.10 -1.21
CA VAL A 135 -10.09 26.84 -1.64
C VAL A 135 -9.04 25.85 -2.11
N MET A 136 -8.08 26.30 -2.92
CA MET A 136 -7.05 25.44 -3.50
C MET A 136 -6.09 24.86 -2.44
N SER A 137 -5.67 25.66 -1.44
CA SER A 137 -4.84 25.19 -0.32
C SER A 137 -5.54 24.11 0.49
N ARG A 138 -6.87 24.21 0.68
CA ARG A 138 -7.66 23.19 1.39
C ARG A 138 -7.78 21.89 0.61
N ILE A 139 -7.80 21.94 -0.73
CA ILE A 139 -7.78 20.75 -1.59
C ILE A 139 -6.39 20.11 -1.60
N ALA A 140 -5.33 20.93 -1.69
CA ALA A 140 -3.94 20.48 -1.79
C ALA A 140 -3.40 19.90 -0.47
N ALA A 141 -3.80 20.47 0.67
CA ALA A 141 -3.30 20.10 1.98
C ALA A 141 -3.39 18.59 2.32
N PRO A 142 -4.55 17.92 2.19
CA PRO A 142 -4.62 16.48 2.43
C PRO A 142 -3.68 15.68 1.53
N MET A 143 -3.57 16.07 0.25
CA MET A 143 -2.72 15.39 -0.72
C MET A 143 -1.24 15.50 -0.35
N LEU A 144 -0.75 16.69 0.00
CA LEU A 144 0.63 16.89 0.46
C LEU A 144 0.93 16.06 1.71
N GLY A 145 0.04 16.09 2.71
CA GLY A 145 0.24 15.34 3.96
C GLY A 145 0.26 13.84 3.73
N GLY A 146 -0.66 13.35 2.91
CA GLY A 146 -0.72 11.95 2.53
C GLY A 146 0.45 11.50 1.65
N MET A 147 1.05 12.38 0.84
CA MET A 147 2.26 12.03 0.06
C MET A 147 3.49 11.80 0.92
N ILE A 148 3.51 12.32 2.14
CA ILE A 148 4.60 12.03 3.08
C ILE A 148 4.41 10.61 3.66
N THR A 149 3.19 10.27 4.07
CA THR A 149 2.95 8.99 4.78
C THR A 149 2.66 7.81 3.85
N ALA A 150 1.89 8.00 2.79
CA ALA A 150 1.36 6.91 1.94
C ALA A 150 2.46 6.11 1.20
N PRO A 151 3.46 6.73 0.55
CA PRO A 151 4.52 5.98 -0.14
C PRO A 151 5.40 5.21 0.85
N LEU A 152 5.73 5.85 1.99
CA LEU A 152 6.53 5.24 3.05
C LEU A 152 5.79 4.02 3.62
N LEU A 153 4.59 4.22 4.15
CA LEU A 153 3.85 3.13 4.78
C LEU A 153 3.48 2.04 3.77
N SER A 154 3.10 2.37 2.53
CA SER A 154 2.85 1.36 1.50
C SER A 154 4.10 0.58 1.09
N MET A 155 5.31 1.14 1.21
CA MET A 155 6.56 0.41 0.97
C MET A 155 6.86 -0.62 2.06
N PHE A 156 6.37 -0.43 3.29
CA PHE A 156 6.57 -1.39 4.38
C PHE A 156 5.40 -2.36 4.52
N VAL A 157 4.17 -1.83 4.56
CA VAL A 157 2.95 -2.59 4.85
C VAL A 157 2.67 -3.63 3.77
N ILE A 158 2.75 -3.26 2.48
CA ILE A 158 2.39 -4.18 1.39
C ILE A 158 3.38 -5.35 1.29
N PRO A 159 4.71 -5.15 1.23
CA PRO A 159 5.63 -6.28 1.19
C PRO A 159 5.55 -7.17 2.42
N ALA A 160 5.42 -6.59 3.62
CA ALA A 160 5.30 -7.36 4.85
C ALA A 160 4.01 -8.20 4.89
N ALA A 161 2.86 -7.60 4.59
CA ALA A 161 1.58 -8.30 4.54
C ALA A 161 1.55 -9.35 3.44
N TYR A 162 2.08 -9.04 2.26
CA TYR A 162 2.15 -9.98 1.14
C TYR A 162 3.06 -11.18 1.45
N LEU A 163 4.19 -10.95 2.14
CA LEU A 163 5.07 -12.02 2.60
C LEU A 163 4.37 -12.95 3.59
N LEU A 164 3.61 -12.40 4.54
CA LEU A 164 2.81 -13.21 5.47
C LEU A 164 1.73 -14.04 4.76
N MET A 165 1.11 -13.48 3.71
CA MET A 165 0.10 -14.18 2.91
C MET A 165 0.68 -15.26 2.00
N ARG A 166 1.93 -15.10 1.55
CA ARG A 166 2.58 -16.00 0.57
C ARG A 166 3.61 -16.94 1.18
N ARG A 167 3.94 -16.81 2.47
CA ARG A 167 4.83 -17.75 3.16
C ARG A 167 4.21 -19.16 3.15
N PRO A 168 4.90 -20.17 2.59
CA PRO A 168 4.52 -21.56 2.78
C PRO A 168 4.47 -21.88 4.27
N ARG A 169 3.42 -22.56 4.73
CA ARG A 169 3.35 -23.02 6.12
C ARG A 169 4.50 -24.01 6.32
N PRO A 170 5.33 -23.87 7.37
CA PRO A 170 6.36 -24.87 7.63
C PRO A 170 5.67 -26.21 7.83
N GLU A 171 6.00 -27.20 7.00
CA GLU A 171 5.69 -28.59 7.36
C GLU A 171 6.35 -28.85 8.71
N ARG A 172 5.56 -29.32 9.68
CA ARG A 172 6.09 -29.75 10.97
C ARG A 172 7.20 -30.76 10.69
N PRO A 173 8.37 -30.68 11.37
CA PRO A 173 9.39 -31.69 11.21
C PRO A 173 8.78 -33.03 11.59
N THR A 174 8.60 -33.92 10.61
CA THR A 174 8.31 -35.33 10.87
C THR A 174 9.47 -35.84 11.70
N GLN A 175 9.21 -36.09 12.99
CA GLN A 175 10.18 -36.71 13.88
C GLN A 175 10.66 -38.00 13.20
N PRO A 176 11.98 -38.21 13.02
CA PRO A 176 12.46 -39.50 12.56
C PRO A 176 12.03 -40.53 13.60
N GLN A 177 11.12 -41.43 13.24
CA GLN A 177 10.87 -42.65 13.98
C GLN A 177 12.23 -43.33 14.14
N GLY A 178 12.63 -43.56 15.40
CA GLY A 178 13.82 -44.32 15.70
C GLY A 178 13.75 -45.66 14.99
N GLU A 179 14.72 -45.91 14.12
CA GLU A 179 15.07 -47.26 13.68
C GLU A 179 15.64 -48.00 14.91
N GLU A 180 14.75 -48.52 15.75
CA GLU A 180 15.04 -49.72 16.53
C GLU A 180 15.06 -50.92 15.57
N GLU A 181 16.06 -51.78 15.76
CA GLU A 181 16.19 -53.14 15.24
C GLU A 181 16.53 -53.37 13.76
N CYS A 182 17.82 -53.61 13.50
CA CYS A 182 18.28 -54.93 13.09
C CYS A 182 19.79 -55.07 13.33
N VAL A 183 20.16 -55.65 14.48
CA VAL A 183 21.53 -56.14 14.72
C VAL A 183 21.62 -57.54 14.13
N PRO A 184 22.50 -57.81 13.14
CA PRO A 184 22.68 -59.17 12.67
C PRO A 184 23.48 -59.96 13.71
N GLN A 185 22.90 -61.05 14.20
CA GLN A 185 23.62 -62.05 15.01
C GLN A 185 24.68 -62.75 14.14
N PRO A 186 25.93 -62.88 14.60
CA PRO A 186 26.92 -63.70 13.92
C PRO A 186 26.67 -65.19 14.21
N SER A 187 26.79 -65.99 13.15
CA SER A 187 26.75 -67.46 13.12
C SER A 187 27.93 -68.11 13.82
#